data_AF-A0A7V8Z6U5-F1
#
_entry.id   AF-A0A7V8Z6U5-F1
#
_cell.length_a   1.000
_cell.length_b   1.000
_cell.length_c   1.000
_cell.angle_alpha   90.00
_cell.angle_beta   90.00
_cell.angle_gamma   90.00
#
_symmetry.space_group_name_H-M   'P 1'
#
loop_
_entity.id
_entity.type
_entity.pdbx_description
1 polymer ?
#
loop_
_entity_poly.entity_id
_entity_poly.type
_entity_poly.pdbx_seq_one_letter_code
_entity_poly.pdbx_strand_id
1 'polypeptide(L)' 'MTARSLFRWSPDSRAVVYVDTRGDVSNLWRLPLDGGAPAQITDFKSDHINFFAYSRDGKQLALSRRNQTRDALMISEEK' A
#
# COMPACT_ATOMS: atom_id res chain seq x y z
N MET A 1 -3.91 6.86 20.71
CA MET A 1 -3.95 7.06 19.25
C MET A 1 -2.83 6.22 18.63
N THR A 2 -3.15 5.19 17.86
CA THR A 2 -2.13 4.34 17.23
C THR A 2 -1.71 4.98 15.91
N ALA A 3 -0.43 5.32 15.76
CA ALA A 3 0.10 5.82 14.50
C ALA A 3 -0.10 4.74 13.41
N ARG A 4 -0.75 5.14 12.31
CA ARG A 4 -0.94 4.28 11.14
C ARG A 4 0.35 4.30 10.33
N SER A 5 0.99 3.13 10.23
CA SER A 5 2.18 2.97 9.42
C SER A 5 1.85 2.32 8.08
N LEU A 6 2.36 2.89 6.98
CA LEU A 6 2.32 2.29 5.64
C LEU A 6 3.37 1.18 5.46
N PHE A 7 4.02 0.78 6.56
CA PHE A 7 4.92 -0.36 6.61
C PHE A 7 4.66 -1.24 7.85
N ARG A 8 5.06 -2.50 7.76
CA ARG A 8 5.00 -3.51 8.84
C ARG A 8 6.24 -4.39 8.75
N TRP A 9 6.72 -4.89 9.89
CA TRP A 9 7.68 -6.00 9.88
C TRP A 9 7.03 -7.23 9.25
N SER A 10 7.79 -7.98 8.47
CA SER A 10 7.36 -9.30 8.03
C SER A 10 7.20 -10.24 9.23
N PRO A 11 6.30 -11.24 9.19
CA PRO A 11 6.07 -12.14 10.33
C PRO A 11 7.31 -12.92 10.79
N ASP A 12 8.25 -13.17 9.87
CA ASP A 12 9.54 -13.81 10.14
C ASP A 12 10.60 -12.86 10.74
N SER A 13 10.27 -11.58 10.91
CA SER A 13 11.16 -10.51 11.41
C SER A 13 12.43 -10.28 10.57
N ARG A 14 12.43 -10.68 9.29
CA ARG A 14 13.60 -10.56 8.38
C ARG A 14 13.48 -9.46 7.34
N ALA A 15 12.36 -8.75 7.29
CA ALA A 15 12.10 -7.71 6.32
C ALA A 15 11.13 -6.65 6.84
N VAL A 16 11.14 -5.50 6.19
CA VAL A 16 10.04 -4.53 6.23
C VAL A 16 9.20 -4.69 4.98
N VAL A 17 7.89 -4.80 5.17
CA VAL A 17 6.90 -4.77 4.09
C VAL A 17 6.25 -3.41 4.08
N TYR A 18 6.14 -2.78 2.91
CA TYR A 18 5.65 -1.41 2.78
C TYR A 18 4.84 -1.23 1.50
N VAL A 19 4.02 -0.18 1.48
CA VAL A 19 3.30 0.24 0.29
C VAL A 19 4.21 1.11 -0.56
N ASP A 20 4.44 0.72 -1.82
CA ASP A 20 5.03 1.56 -2.85
C ASP A 20 3.94 1.90 -3.87
N THR A 21 3.79 3.19 -4.19
CA THR A 21 2.80 3.67 -5.15
C THR A 21 3.51 4.27 -6.34
N ARG A 22 3.30 3.68 -7.52
CA ARG A 22 3.90 4.10 -8.78
C ARG A 22 2.77 4.50 -9.72
N GLY A 23 2.70 5.79 -10.08
CA GLY A 23 1.51 6.35 -10.71
C GLY A 23 0.31 6.27 -9.76
N ASP A 24 -0.84 5.82 -10.26
CA ASP A 24 -2.09 5.68 -9.48
C ASP A 24 -2.33 4.26 -8.95
N VAL A 25 -1.27 3.44 -8.88
CA VAL A 25 -1.39 2.04 -8.44
C VAL A 25 -0.43 1.76 -7.29
N SER A 26 -0.98 1.29 -6.17
CA SER A 26 -0.19 0.86 -5.02
C SER A 26 0.01 -0.65 -5.01
N ASN A 27 1.23 -1.08 -4.67
CA ASN A 27 1.56 -2.47 -4.42
C ASN A 27 2.36 -2.64 -3.13
N LEU A 28 2.34 -3.83 -2.56
CA LEU A 28 3.20 -4.18 -1.43
C LEU A 28 4.56 -4.63 -1.92
N TRP A 29 5.59 -4.17 -1.24
CA TRP A 29 6.99 -4.50 -1.48
C TRP A 29 7.64 -4.99 -0.18
N ARG A 30 8.59 -5.91 -0.29
CA ARG A 30 9.38 -6.48 0.81
C ARG A 30 10.82 -6.02 0.67
N LEU A 31 11.34 -5.32 1.67
CA LEU A 31 12.75 -4.96 1.79
C LEU A 31 13.42 -5.87 2.84
N PRO A 32 14.30 -6.80 2.43
CA PRO A 32 15.11 -7.59 3.36
C PRO A 32 16.00 -6.73 4.25
N LEU A 33 16.21 -7.14 5.51
CA LEU A 33 17.07 -6.42 6.46
C LEU A 33 18.56 -6.72 6.29
N ASP A 34 18.89 -7.77 5.56
CA ASP A 34 20.28 -8.14 5.23
C ASP A 34 20.87 -7.27 4.10
N GLY A 35 20.14 -6.26 3.62
CA GLY A 35 20.59 -5.35 2.57
C GLY A 35 20.27 -5.83 1.15
N GLY A 36 19.53 -6.93 0.99
CA GLY A 36 19.04 -7.38 -0.32
C GLY A 36 18.12 -6.37 -1.01
N ALA A 37 17.95 -6.52 -2.33
CA ALA A 37 17.07 -5.66 -3.11
C ALA A 37 15.58 -5.84 -2.72
N PRO A 38 14.76 -4.78 -2.77
CA PRO A 38 13.31 -4.89 -2.59
C PRO A 38 12.66 -5.82 -3.62
N ALA A 39 11.72 -6.65 -3.16
CA ALA A 39 10.92 -7.54 -4.00
C ALA A 39 9.43 -7.19 -3.93
N GLN A 40 8.76 -7.16 -5.07
CA GLN A 40 7.32 -6.91 -5.15
C GLN A 40 6.50 -8.13 -4.69
N ILE A 41 5.48 -7.92 -3.85
CA ILE A 41 4.63 -8.97 -3.27
C ILE A 41 3.29 -9.07 -4.01
N THR A 42 2.73 -7.94 -4.41
CA THR A 42 1.45 -7.86 -5.13
C THR A 42 1.65 -7.19 -6.48
N ASP A 43 0.83 -7.52 -7.48
CA ASP A 43 0.89 -6.94 -8.82
C ASP A 43 -0.48 -6.42 -9.28
N PHE A 44 -1.07 -5.56 -8.47
CA PHE A 44 -2.29 -4.85 -8.82
C PHE A 44 -2.05 -3.88 -9.99
N LYS A 45 -3.11 -3.68 -10.79
CA LYS A 45 -3.11 -2.79 -11.97
C LYS A 45 -3.98 -1.54 -11.79
N SER A 46 -4.66 -1.43 -10.65
CA SER A 46 -5.51 -0.30 -10.29
C SER A 46 -5.57 -0.16 -8.77
N ASP A 47 -6.06 0.99 -8.34
CA ASP A 47 -6.36 1.37 -6.96
C ASP A 47 -5.13 1.60 -6.06
N HIS A 48 -5.37 2.32 -4.97
CA HIS A 48 -4.41 2.55 -3.91
C HIS A 48 -4.66 1.62 -2.73
N ILE A 49 -3.59 1.21 -2.05
CA ILE A 49 -3.68 0.46 -0.79
C ILE A 49 -3.74 1.49 0.35
N ASN A 50 -4.82 1.45 1.13
CA ASN A 50 -4.96 2.29 2.33
C ASN A 50 -4.26 1.69 3.53
N PHE A 51 -4.52 0.39 3.74
CA PHE A 51 -4.03 -0.36 4.89
C PHE A 51 -3.78 -1.81 4.50
N PHE A 52 -2.83 -2.42 5.19
CA PHE A 52 -2.65 -3.87 5.18
C PHE A 52 -2.26 -4.38 6.56
N ALA A 53 -2.52 -5.66 6.81
CA ALA A 53 -2.11 -6.34 8.03
C ALA A 53 -1.93 -7.84 7.79
N TYR A 54 -0.92 -8.42 8.44
CA TYR A 54 -0.79 -9.87 8.55
C TYR A 54 -1.79 -10.42 9.57
N SER A 55 -2.28 -11.64 9.34
CA SER A 55 -2.89 -12.46 10.38
C SER A 55 -1.89 -12.73 11.51
N ARG A 56 -2.39 -13.08 12.70
CA ARG A 56 -1.54 -13.34 13.88
C ARG A 56 -0.51 -14.44 13.64
N ASP A 57 -0.85 -15.44 12.84
CA ASP A 57 0.04 -16.55 12.45
C ASP A 57 0.91 -16.23 11.22
N GLY A 58 0.78 -15.04 10.63
CA GLY A 58 1.55 -14.59 9.48
C GLY A 58 1.19 -15.25 8.15
N LYS A 59 0.19 -16.15 8.12
CA LYS A 59 -0.14 -16.94 6.91
C LYS A 59 -1.04 -16.20 5.93
N GLN A 60 -1.74 -15.17 6.38
CA GLN A 60 -2.68 -14.41 5.57
C GLN A 60 -2.35 -12.93 5.63
N LEU A 61 -2.75 -12.23 4.57
CA LEU A 61 -2.55 -10.80 4.40
C LEU A 61 -3.89 -10.16 4.04
N ALA A 62 -4.38 -9.29 4.90
CA ALA A 62 -5.56 -8.49 4.63
C ALA A 62 -5.14 -7.14 4.06
N LEU A 63 -5.87 -6.66 3.04
CA LEU A 63 -5.66 -5.36 2.42
C LEU A 63 -6.99 -4.62 2.30
N SER A 64 -6.95 -3.30 2.45
CA SER A 64 -8.03 -2.41 2.00
C SER A 64 -7.52 -1.54 0.87
N ARG A 65 -8.25 -1.52 -0.24
CA ARG A 65 -7.90 -0.72 -1.41
C ARG A 65 -9.00 0.30 -1.70
N ARG A 66 -8.62 1.47 -2.20
CA ARG A 66 -9.55 2.51 -2.66
C ARG A 66 -9.25 2.88 -4.09
N ASN A 67 -10.30 3.04 -4.89
CA ASN A 67 -10.23 3.83 -6.10
C ASN A 67 -10.44 5.29 -5.72
N GLN A 68 -9.66 6.21 -6.27
CA GLN A 68 -9.80 7.64 -6.01
C GLN A 68 -10.33 8.33 -7.27
N THR A 69 -11.64 8.55 -7.34
CA THR A 69 -12.23 9.41 -8.36
C THR A 69 -11.93 10.87 -8.01
N ARG A 70 -11.39 11.63 -8.96
CA ARG A 70 -11.16 13.07 -8.83
C ARG A 70 -11.87 13.77 -9.98
N ASP A 71 -12.97 14.43 -9.68
CA ASP A 71 -13.71 15.26 -10.64
C ASP A 71 -13.46 16.74 -10.32
N ALA A 72 -13.21 17.53 -11.35
CA ALA A 72 -13.13 18.98 -11.26
C ALA A 72 -14.24 19.58 -12.12
N LEU A 73 -15.13 20.34 -11.49
CA LEU A 73 -16.17 21.10 -12.17
C LEU A 73 -15.79 22.57 -12.12
N MET A 74 -15.67 23.20 -13.29
CA MET A 74 -15.57 24.65 -13.40
C MET A 74 -16.99 25.20 -13.47
N ILE A 75 -17.35 26.05 -12.51
CA ILE A 75 -18.62 26.78 -12.52
C ILE A 75 -18.30 28.21 -12.91
N SER A 76 -18.92 28.67 -14.01
CA SER A 76 -18.89 30.07 -14.44
C SER A 76 -20.31 30.53 -14.77
N GLU A 77 -20.65 31.74 -14.36
CA GLU A 77 -21.87 32.42 -14.79
C GLU A 77 -21.56 33.22 -16.07
N GLU A 78 -22.36 33.03 -17.12
CA GLU A 78 -22.38 33.96 -18.25
C GLU A 78 -23.23 35.19 -17.89
N LYS A 79 -22.77 36.36 -18.31
CA LYS A 79 -23.42 37.66 -18.10
C LYS A 79 -24.60 37.86 -19.03
#